data_AF-A0A1I6HZU4-F1
#
_entry.id   AF-A0A1I6HZU4-F1
#
_cell.length_a   1.000
_cell.length_b   1.000
_cell.length_c   1.000
_cell.angle_alpha   90.00
_cell.angle_beta   90.00
_cell.angle_gamma   90.00
#
_symmetry.space_group_name_H-M   'P 1'
#
loop_
_entity.id
_entity.type
_entity.pdbx_description
1 polymer ?
#
loop_
_entity_poly.entity_id
_entity_poly.type
_entity_poly.pdbx_seq_one_letter_code
_entity_poly.pdbx_strand_id
1 'polypeptide(L)'
;MFIFIKALPLSVSTFWRYLILLPFLGIGALILSLFSILPFVGWLVPGMVSIWLSIAGIRCALFARGHTQPIAAGTVFTICLYYSVIFLVVGVLVNLFMAALIWIITLAGFTINPLGLFAGVFGVSPVWSALLIGFLAPVAITTAAFAVPMTAAAASTGRGGWDYRAFAGFGRGAISLSFVMAVWMFSGHLFSFFGEIWTFLGLMVGAVMALSAGENIPFQTDFAPWTALRGTLIMAWASSWYFATAVLTWEDYVAQTAVQRAAQHAPPKVSTDDIRALRQARMQKKR
;
A
#
# COMPACT_ATOMS: atom_id res chain seq x y z
N MET A 1 -13.25 15.43 6.13
CA MET A 1 -12.69 14.29 6.91
C MET A 1 -11.85 13.43 5.96
N PHE A 2 -10.57 13.25 6.25
CA PHE A 2 -9.64 12.53 5.39
C PHE A 2 -10.03 11.05 5.23
N ILE A 3 -9.83 10.50 4.02
CA ILE A 3 -10.25 9.13 3.67
C ILE A 3 -9.55 8.08 4.54
N PHE A 4 -8.27 8.29 4.88
CA PHE A 4 -7.54 7.36 5.75
C PHE A 4 -8.16 7.25 7.16
N ILE A 5 -8.74 8.33 7.70
CA ILE A 5 -9.44 8.30 9.00
C ILE A 5 -10.72 7.49 8.87
N LYS A 6 -11.47 7.68 7.78
CA LYS A 6 -12.68 6.88 7.48
C LYS A 6 -12.38 5.39 7.31
N ALA A 7 -11.17 5.05 6.91
CA ALA A 7 -10.75 3.67 6.68
C ALA A 7 -10.43 2.89 7.97
N LEU A 8 -10.26 3.54 9.12
CA LEU A 8 -9.86 2.88 10.37
C LEU A 8 -10.85 1.81 10.87
N PRO A 9 -12.18 2.04 10.89
CA PRO A 9 -13.11 0.97 11.27
C PRO A 9 -13.11 -0.19 10.27
N LEU A 10 -12.96 0.11 8.99
CA LEU A 10 -12.91 -0.89 7.91
C LEU A 10 -11.62 -1.73 7.96
N SER A 11 -10.51 -1.15 8.42
CA SER A 11 -9.22 -1.84 8.53
C SER A 11 -9.27 -3.00 9.52
N VAL A 12 -10.07 -2.89 10.59
CA VAL A 12 -10.25 -3.99 11.57
C VAL A 12 -10.99 -5.17 10.94
N SER A 13 -12.07 -4.92 10.19
CA SER A 13 -12.80 -5.99 9.49
C SER A 13 -11.94 -6.64 8.39
N THR A 14 -11.16 -5.82 7.68
CA THR A 14 -10.21 -6.27 6.66
C THR A 14 -9.10 -7.12 7.28
N PHE A 15 -8.58 -6.70 8.43
CA PHE A 15 -7.49 -7.36 9.15
C PHE A 15 -7.81 -8.80 9.52
N TRP A 16 -8.96 -9.07 10.15
CA TRP A 16 -9.32 -10.43 10.54
C TRP A 16 -9.44 -11.38 9.36
N ARG A 17 -10.02 -10.90 8.24
CA ARG A 17 -10.13 -11.69 7.00
C ARG A 17 -8.76 -11.96 6.38
N TYR A 18 -7.91 -10.94 6.36
CA TYR A 18 -6.56 -11.05 5.81
C TYR A 18 -5.66 -11.96 6.66
N LEU A 19 -5.77 -11.88 7.99
CA LEU A 19 -5.03 -12.73 8.93
C LEU A 19 -5.34 -14.22 8.74
N ILE A 20 -6.61 -14.57 8.50
CA ILE A 20 -7.03 -15.95 8.22
C ILE A 20 -6.47 -16.46 6.88
N LEU A 21 -6.35 -15.58 5.88
CA LEU A 21 -5.81 -15.93 4.56
C LEU A 21 -4.29 -16.01 4.54
N LEU A 22 -3.60 -15.31 5.45
CA LEU A 22 -2.16 -15.14 5.48
C LEU A 22 -1.36 -16.46 5.44
N PRO A 23 -1.73 -17.53 6.18
CA PRO A 23 -1.04 -18.82 6.10
C PRO A 23 -1.10 -19.45 4.70
N PHE A 24 -2.28 -19.41 4.06
CA PHE A 24 -2.47 -19.94 2.70
C PHE A 24 -1.71 -19.11 1.66
N LEU A 25 -1.72 -17.78 1.86
CA LEU A 25 -0.94 -16.86 1.04
C LEU A 25 0.57 -17.13 1.20
N GLY A 26 1.04 -17.41 2.42
CA GLY A 26 2.44 -17.76 2.69
C GLY A 26 2.88 -19.03 1.98
N ILE A 27 2.06 -20.09 2.00
CA ILE A 27 2.33 -21.34 1.27
C ILE A 27 2.40 -21.09 -0.24
N GLY A 28 1.45 -20.34 -0.80
CA GLY A 28 1.47 -19.98 -2.21
C GLY A 28 2.67 -19.10 -2.59
N ALA A 29 3.08 -18.18 -1.73
CA ALA A 29 4.26 -17.34 -1.92
C ALA A 29 5.55 -18.19 -1.93
N LEU A 30 5.65 -19.20 -1.06
CA LEU A 30 6.76 -20.17 -1.06
C LEU A 30 6.81 -20.97 -2.36
N ILE A 31 5.67 -21.44 -2.86
CA ILE A 31 5.63 -22.17 -4.14
C ILE A 31 6.05 -21.25 -5.29
N LEU A 32 5.54 -20.02 -5.32
CA LEU A 32 5.90 -19.03 -6.35
C LEU A 32 7.37 -18.63 -6.27
N SER A 33 7.95 -18.55 -5.06
CA SER A 33 9.36 -18.21 -4.89
C SER A 33 10.30 -19.31 -5.38
N LEU A 34 9.88 -20.57 -5.49
CA LEU A 34 10.68 -21.62 -6.14
C LEU A 34 10.97 -21.31 -7.62
N PHE A 35 10.07 -20.59 -8.30
CA PHE A 35 10.30 -20.14 -9.68
C PHE A 35 11.33 -19.01 -9.79
N SER A 36 11.78 -18.44 -8.66
CA SER A 36 12.83 -17.41 -8.66
C SER A 36 14.21 -17.93 -9.05
N ILE A 37 14.40 -19.25 -9.06
CA ILE A 37 15.62 -19.92 -9.49
C ILE A 37 15.84 -19.79 -11.02
N LEU A 38 14.79 -19.54 -11.78
CA LEU A 38 14.87 -19.37 -13.23
C LEU A 38 15.34 -17.95 -13.60
N PRO A 39 16.37 -17.80 -14.47
CA PRO A 39 16.82 -16.50 -14.93
C PRO A 39 15.71 -15.74 -15.67
N PHE A 40 15.68 -14.41 -15.53
CA PHE A 40 14.62 -13.49 -15.99
C PHE A 40 13.25 -13.64 -15.32
N VAL A 41 12.76 -14.86 -15.12
CA VAL A 41 11.51 -15.14 -14.38
C VAL A 41 11.67 -14.74 -12.92
N GLY A 42 12.83 -14.99 -12.31
CA GLY A 42 13.11 -14.62 -10.93
C GLY A 42 13.13 -13.13 -10.63
N TRP A 43 13.19 -12.27 -11.66
CA TRP A 43 13.09 -10.82 -11.48
C TRP A 43 11.63 -10.37 -11.36
N LEU A 44 10.70 -11.12 -11.97
CA LEU A 44 9.27 -10.83 -11.94
C LEU A 44 8.55 -11.47 -10.74
N VAL A 45 9.05 -12.62 -10.27
CA VAL A 45 8.44 -13.41 -9.19
C VAL A 45 8.21 -12.60 -7.90
N PRO A 46 9.19 -11.85 -7.36
CA PRO A 46 8.97 -11.04 -6.16
C PRO A 46 7.87 -9.98 -6.35
N GLY A 47 7.85 -9.33 -7.51
CA GLY A 47 6.81 -8.36 -7.87
C GLY A 47 5.43 -9.01 -7.95
N MET A 48 5.33 -10.17 -8.62
CA MET A 48 4.09 -10.92 -8.74
C MET A 48 3.55 -11.39 -7.39
N VAL A 49 4.42 -11.85 -6.49
CA VAL A 49 4.04 -12.24 -5.11
C VAL A 49 3.53 -11.02 -4.34
N SER A 50 4.24 -9.89 -4.40
CA SER A 50 3.83 -8.65 -3.72
C SER A 50 2.46 -8.15 -4.20
N ILE A 51 2.22 -8.17 -5.51
CA ILE A 51 0.94 -7.76 -6.11
C ILE A 51 -0.16 -8.75 -5.75
N TRP A 52 0.12 -10.05 -5.76
CA TRP A 52 -0.83 -11.07 -5.38
C TRP A 52 -1.30 -10.92 -3.93
N LEU A 53 -0.37 -10.69 -2.99
CA LEU A 53 -0.68 -10.38 -1.59
C LEU A 53 -1.52 -9.11 -1.47
N SER A 54 -1.17 -8.07 -2.25
CA SER A 54 -1.91 -6.81 -2.29
C SER A 54 -3.33 -6.99 -2.83
N ILE A 55 -3.52 -7.78 -3.90
CA ILE A 55 -4.84 -8.11 -4.44
C ILE A 55 -5.65 -8.86 -3.39
N ALA A 56 -5.07 -9.88 -2.74
CA ALA A 56 -5.78 -10.63 -1.70
C ALA A 56 -6.27 -9.70 -0.56
N GLY A 57 -5.41 -8.81 -0.07
CA GLY A 57 -5.76 -7.81 0.93
C GLY A 57 -6.82 -6.82 0.48
N ILE A 58 -6.73 -6.30 -0.75
CA ILE A 58 -7.75 -5.44 -1.35
C ILE A 58 -9.09 -6.18 -1.48
N ARG A 59 -9.08 -7.47 -1.84
CA ARG A 59 -10.30 -8.29 -1.94
C ARG A 59 -10.94 -8.49 -0.58
N CYS A 60 -10.17 -8.63 0.50
CA CYS A 60 -10.71 -8.63 1.87
C CYS A 60 -11.44 -7.30 2.19
N ALA A 61 -10.86 -6.17 1.81
CA ALA A 61 -11.46 -4.86 2.03
C ALA A 61 -12.71 -4.64 1.16
N LEU A 62 -12.68 -5.06 -0.11
CA LEU A 62 -13.81 -5.04 -1.03
C LEU A 62 -14.97 -5.90 -0.49
N PHE A 63 -14.68 -7.09 0.02
CA PHE A 63 -15.69 -7.95 0.64
C PHE A 63 -16.31 -7.28 1.88
N ALA A 64 -15.50 -6.63 2.72
CA ALA A 64 -16.01 -5.89 3.88
C ALA A 64 -16.91 -4.70 3.49
N ARG A 65 -16.81 -4.21 2.24
CA ARG A 65 -17.70 -3.21 1.63
C ARG A 65 -18.89 -3.80 0.87
N GLY A 66 -19.02 -5.12 0.81
CA GLY A 66 -20.12 -5.82 0.13
C GLY A 66 -19.84 -6.20 -1.33
N HIS A 67 -18.64 -5.96 -1.85
CA HIS A 67 -18.24 -6.42 -3.18
C HIS A 67 -17.78 -7.88 -3.11
N THR A 68 -18.71 -8.82 -3.34
CA THR A 68 -18.50 -10.27 -3.14
C THR A 68 -18.19 -11.03 -4.44
N GLN A 69 -18.08 -10.34 -5.57
CA GLN A 69 -17.98 -10.99 -6.87
C GLN A 69 -16.64 -11.74 -7.02
N PRO A 70 -16.64 -13.02 -7.43
CA PRO A 70 -15.42 -13.80 -7.60
C PRO A 70 -14.57 -13.28 -8.76
N ILE A 71 -13.25 -13.48 -8.66
CA ILE A 71 -12.28 -13.17 -9.69
C ILE A 71 -11.69 -14.48 -10.20
N ALA A 72 -11.60 -14.64 -11.52
CA ALA A 72 -11.02 -15.84 -12.10
C ALA A 72 -9.51 -15.89 -11.82
N ALA A 73 -8.97 -17.07 -11.57
CA ALA A 73 -7.54 -17.26 -11.30
C ALA A 73 -6.65 -16.74 -12.45
N GLY A 74 -7.09 -16.95 -13.71
CA GLY A 74 -6.42 -16.40 -14.88
C GLY A 74 -6.37 -14.87 -14.90
N THR A 75 -7.43 -14.20 -14.45
CA THR A 75 -7.45 -12.73 -14.31
C THR A 75 -6.49 -12.26 -13.23
N VAL A 76 -6.45 -12.93 -12.07
CA VAL A 76 -5.47 -12.62 -11.01
C VAL A 76 -4.05 -12.76 -11.52
N PHE A 77 -3.74 -13.84 -12.24
CA PHE A 77 -2.42 -14.06 -12.81
C PHE A 77 -2.03 -12.95 -13.79
N THR A 78 -2.91 -12.58 -14.71
CA THR A 78 -2.68 -11.48 -15.66
C THR A 78 -2.46 -10.14 -14.95
N ILE A 79 -3.23 -9.82 -13.91
CA ILE A 79 -3.05 -8.60 -13.12
C ILE A 79 -1.68 -8.61 -12.42
N CYS A 80 -1.32 -9.73 -11.78
CA CYS A 80 -0.02 -9.87 -11.11
C CYS A 80 1.14 -9.70 -12.08
N LEU A 81 1.07 -10.33 -13.26
CA LEU A 81 2.11 -10.22 -14.28
C LEU A 81 2.22 -8.78 -14.80
N TYR A 82 1.09 -8.17 -15.15
CA TYR A 82 1.07 -6.81 -15.70
C TYR A 82 1.62 -5.76 -14.73
N TYR A 83 1.11 -5.72 -13.51
CA TYR A 83 1.62 -4.78 -12.52
C TYR A 83 3.05 -5.11 -12.13
N SER A 84 3.49 -6.38 -12.17
CA SER A 84 4.88 -6.74 -11.86
C SER A 84 5.83 -6.14 -12.87
N VAL A 85 5.47 -6.19 -14.16
CA VAL A 85 6.23 -5.51 -15.23
C VAL A 85 6.26 -4.00 -15.02
N ILE A 86 5.12 -3.38 -14.68
CA ILE A 86 5.08 -1.93 -14.38
C ILE A 86 6.00 -1.59 -13.21
N PHE A 87 5.87 -2.29 -12.08
CA PHE A 87 6.68 -2.03 -10.89
C PHE A 87 8.15 -2.33 -11.12
N LEU A 88 8.49 -3.29 -11.98
CA LEU A 88 9.88 -3.55 -12.39
C LEU A 88 10.43 -2.38 -13.21
N VAL A 89 9.70 -1.89 -14.22
CA VAL A 89 10.12 -0.73 -15.03
C VAL A 89 10.24 0.52 -14.16
N VAL A 90 9.24 0.80 -13.32
CA VAL A 90 9.28 1.95 -12.41
C VAL A 90 10.38 1.78 -11.36
N GLY A 91 10.60 0.57 -10.86
CA GLY A 91 11.69 0.26 -9.93
C GLY A 91 13.07 0.53 -10.53
N VAL A 92 13.29 0.17 -11.80
CA VAL A 92 14.51 0.52 -12.53
C VAL A 92 14.66 2.04 -12.65
N LEU A 93 13.59 2.76 -13.00
CA LEU A 93 13.63 4.23 -13.10
C LEU A 93 13.90 4.90 -11.75
N VAL A 94 13.28 4.42 -10.67
CA VAL A 94 13.52 4.91 -9.31
C VAL A 94 14.95 4.62 -8.88
N ASN A 95 15.49 3.43 -9.18
CA ASN A 95 16.89 3.10 -8.89
C ASN A 95 17.87 3.99 -9.67
N LEU A 96 17.60 4.27 -10.94
CA LEU A 96 18.41 5.20 -11.73
C LEU A 96 18.36 6.63 -11.16
N PHE A 97 17.18 7.08 -10.76
CA PHE A 97 17.00 8.37 -10.09
C PHE A 97 17.77 8.43 -8.76
N MET A 98 17.71 7.37 -7.95
CA MET A 98 18.46 7.27 -6.69
C MET A 98 19.97 7.23 -6.92
N ALA A 99 20.44 6.50 -7.93
CA ALA A 99 21.85 6.48 -8.30
C ALA A 99 22.33 7.89 -8.71
N ALA A 100 21.53 8.63 -9.48
CA ALA A 100 21.82 10.00 -9.83
C ALA A 100 21.85 10.94 -8.60
N LEU A 101 20.91 10.78 -7.66
CA LEU A 101 20.93 11.55 -6.40
C LEU A 101 22.17 11.25 -5.56
N ILE A 102 22.50 9.98 -5.35
CA ILE A 102 23.71 9.56 -4.62
C ILE A 102 24.96 10.13 -5.30
N TRP A 103 25.01 10.10 -6.63
CA TRP A 103 26.11 10.67 -7.40
C TRP A 103 26.27 12.18 -7.16
N ILE A 104 25.17 12.95 -7.20
CA ILE A 104 25.17 14.40 -6.92
C ILE A 104 25.62 14.69 -5.49
N ILE A 105 25.11 13.93 -4.50
CA ILE A 105 25.48 14.08 -3.09
C ILE A 105 26.97 13.79 -2.89
N THR A 106 27.49 12.77 -3.56
CA THR A 106 28.91 12.39 -3.52
C THR A 106 29.78 13.47 -4.16
N LEU A 107 29.36 14.05 -5.29
CA LEU A 107 30.03 15.20 -5.92
C LEU A 107 30.05 16.44 -5.02
N ALA A 108 29.03 16.61 -4.17
CA ALA A 108 28.98 17.69 -3.19
C ALA A 108 29.85 17.43 -1.94
N GLY A 109 30.64 16.35 -1.93
CA GLY A 109 31.58 16.02 -0.84
C GLY A 109 30.98 15.22 0.31
N PHE A 110 29.74 14.74 0.19
CA PHE A 110 29.10 13.93 1.21
C PHE A 110 29.19 12.44 0.87
N THR A 111 29.76 11.64 1.76
CA THR A 111 29.81 10.17 1.61
C THR A 111 28.63 9.51 2.32
N ILE A 112 27.76 8.84 1.55
CA ILE A 112 26.68 8.01 2.10
C ILE A 112 27.27 6.66 2.47
N ASN A 113 27.41 6.39 3.76
CA ASN A 113 27.88 5.10 4.27
C ASN A 113 26.73 4.07 4.20
N PRO A 114 26.87 2.95 3.45
CA PRO A 114 25.85 1.90 3.38
C PRO A 114 25.50 1.31 4.75
N LEU A 115 26.49 1.19 5.65
CA LEU A 115 26.27 0.73 7.03
C LEU A 115 25.46 1.74 7.85
N GLY A 116 25.54 3.02 7.50
CA GLY A 116 24.70 4.08 8.05
C GLY A 116 23.23 3.86 7.70
N LEU A 117 22.92 3.53 6.44
CA LEU A 117 21.55 3.18 6.02
C LEU A 117 21.01 1.95 6.77
N PHE A 118 21.83 0.93 7.04
CA PHE A 118 21.45 -0.19 7.91
C PHE A 118 21.18 0.26 9.35
N ALA A 119 22.02 1.13 9.95
CA ALA A 119 21.73 1.72 11.26
C ALA A 119 20.44 2.57 11.25
N GLY A 120 20.10 3.16 10.11
CA GLY A 120 18.83 3.82 9.83
C GLY A 120 17.63 2.88 9.74
N VAL A 121 17.81 1.59 9.42
CA VAL A 121 16.76 0.53 9.44
C VAL A 121 16.48 0.05 10.86
N PHE A 122 17.47 0.11 11.75
CA PHE A 122 17.33 -0.25 13.18
C PHE A 122 17.02 0.96 14.09
N GLY A 123 16.91 2.17 13.55
CA GLY A 123 16.51 3.35 14.31
C GLY A 123 17.58 3.93 15.22
N VAL A 124 18.83 3.50 15.03
CA VAL A 124 19.98 3.87 15.86
C VAL A 124 20.46 5.30 15.58
N SER A 125 20.01 5.91 14.48
CA SER A 125 20.37 7.29 14.13
C SER A 125 19.22 8.06 13.45
N PRO A 126 18.86 9.25 13.94
CA PRO A 126 17.86 10.11 13.32
C PRO A 126 18.24 10.56 11.89
N VAL A 127 19.53 10.81 11.64
CA VAL A 127 20.04 11.27 10.33
C VAL A 127 19.93 10.14 9.29
N TRP A 128 20.35 8.93 9.66
CA TRP A 128 20.26 7.79 8.76
C TRP A 128 18.83 7.28 8.58
N SER A 129 17.98 7.40 9.61
CA SER A 129 16.55 7.11 9.50
C SER A 129 15.87 8.10 8.54
N ALA A 130 16.19 9.40 8.62
CA ALA A 130 15.68 10.41 7.69
C ALA A 130 16.13 10.15 6.24
N LEU A 131 17.39 9.76 6.04
CA LEU A 131 17.91 9.32 4.74
C LEU A 131 17.16 8.09 4.23
N LEU A 132 16.98 7.06 5.07
CA LEU A 132 16.22 5.85 4.71
C LEU A 132 14.78 6.18 4.30
N ILE A 133 14.10 7.04 5.05
CA ILE A 133 12.75 7.53 4.72
C ILE A 133 12.75 8.25 3.37
N GLY A 134 13.76 9.08 3.10
CA GLY A 134 13.95 9.73 1.80
C GLY A 134 14.14 8.72 0.66
N PHE A 135 14.89 7.64 0.89
CA PHE A 135 15.08 6.55 -0.08
C PHE A 135 13.79 5.74 -0.31
N LEU A 136 12.99 5.52 0.72
CA LEU A 136 11.76 4.73 0.65
C LEU A 136 10.56 5.55 0.15
N ALA A 137 10.60 6.88 0.23
CA ALA A 137 9.48 7.76 -0.12
C ALA A 137 9.04 7.61 -1.59
N PRO A 138 9.93 7.55 -2.60
CA PRO A 138 9.51 7.35 -4.00
C PRO A 138 8.83 6.01 -4.23
N VAL A 139 9.27 4.94 -3.53
CA VAL A 139 8.62 3.63 -3.57
C VAL A 139 7.23 3.70 -2.95
N ALA A 140 7.10 4.35 -1.79
CA ALA A 140 5.82 4.54 -1.11
C ALA A 140 4.83 5.36 -1.95
N ILE A 141 5.28 6.47 -2.55
CA ILE A 141 4.46 7.35 -3.40
C ILE A 141 4.02 6.62 -4.66
N THR A 142 4.92 5.87 -5.29
CA THR A 142 4.60 5.06 -6.48
C THR A 142 3.53 4.04 -6.14
N THR A 143 3.71 3.29 -5.04
CA THR A 143 2.73 2.29 -4.58
C THR A 143 1.38 2.92 -4.27
N ALA A 144 1.39 4.08 -3.60
CA ALA A 144 0.18 4.86 -3.30
C ALA A 144 -0.54 5.34 -4.57
N ALA A 145 0.21 5.77 -5.60
CA ALA A 145 -0.36 6.23 -6.85
C ALA A 145 -1.04 5.10 -7.65
N PHE A 146 -0.51 3.87 -7.55
CA PHE A 146 -1.07 2.68 -8.20
C PHE A 146 -2.20 1.99 -7.42
N ALA A 147 -2.45 2.39 -6.17
CA ALA A 147 -3.43 1.71 -5.32
C ALA A 147 -4.86 1.71 -5.91
N VAL A 148 -5.32 2.82 -6.48
CA VAL A 148 -6.65 2.93 -7.07
C VAL A 148 -6.78 2.10 -8.36
N PRO A 149 -5.85 2.19 -9.33
CA PRO A 149 -5.82 1.27 -10.47
C PRO A 149 -5.78 -0.22 -10.06
N MET A 150 -4.95 -0.58 -9.07
CA MET A 150 -4.87 -1.95 -8.57
C MET A 150 -6.19 -2.40 -7.92
N THR A 151 -6.87 -1.48 -7.22
CA THR A 151 -8.17 -1.76 -6.61
C THR A 151 -9.26 -1.98 -7.66
N ALA A 152 -9.27 -1.18 -8.72
CA ALA A 152 -10.17 -1.37 -9.85
C ALA A 152 -9.94 -2.75 -10.51
N ALA A 153 -8.67 -3.14 -10.68
CA ALA A 153 -8.32 -4.45 -11.22
C ALA A 153 -8.79 -5.59 -10.31
N ALA A 154 -8.59 -5.48 -8.99
CA ALA A 154 -9.07 -6.46 -8.01
C ALA A 154 -10.61 -6.54 -7.92
N ALA A 155 -11.32 -5.44 -8.19
CA ALA A 155 -12.77 -5.41 -8.25
C ALA A 155 -13.35 -6.01 -9.54
N SER A 156 -12.53 -6.24 -10.57
CA SER A 156 -13.00 -6.77 -11.85
C SER A 156 -13.40 -8.25 -11.78
N THR A 157 -14.46 -8.64 -12.51
CA THR A 157 -15.08 -9.97 -12.44
C THR A 157 -14.79 -10.89 -13.63
N GLY A 158 -13.95 -10.46 -14.57
CA GLY A 158 -13.46 -11.30 -15.67
C GLY A 158 -14.49 -11.71 -16.73
N ARG A 159 -15.74 -11.23 -16.71
CA ARG A 159 -16.76 -11.54 -17.74
C ARG A 159 -16.74 -10.62 -18.97
N GLY A 160 -16.14 -9.45 -18.87
CA GLY A 160 -15.72 -8.63 -20.01
C GLY A 160 -14.21 -8.55 -19.96
N GLY A 161 -13.52 -8.93 -21.04
CA GLY A 161 -12.06 -8.85 -21.11
C GLY A 161 -11.58 -7.49 -20.61
N TRP A 162 -10.58 -7.51 -19.71
CA TRP A 162 -9.88 -6.37 -19.10
C TRP A 162 -10.40 -4.99 -19.50
N ASP A 163 -11.59 -4.64 -19.02
CA ASP A 163 -12.36 -3.53 -19.58
C ASP A 163 -11.83 -2.20 -19.02
N TYR A 164 -10.94 -1.61 -19.81
CA TYR A 164 -10.64 -0.19 -19.94
C TYR A 164 -10.38 0.61 -18.65
N ARG A 165 -9.08 0.65 -18.31
CA ARG A 165 -8.24 1.83 -17.97
C ARG A 165 -7.25 1.39 -16.89
N ALA A 166 -6.16 0.73 -17.31
CA ALA A 166 -5.12 0.22 -16.41
C ALA A 166 -4.47 1.28 -15.50
N PHE A 167 -4.71 2.57 -15.78
CA PHE A 167 -4.25 3.72 -15.00
C PHE A 167 -5.40 4.64 -14.54
N ALA A 168 -6.67 4.20 -14.63
CA ALA A 168 -7.80 5.00 -14.17
C ALA A 168 -7.67 5.31 -12.68
N GLY A 169 -7.72 6.60 -12.34
CA GLY A 169 -7.54 7.06 -10.98
C GLY A 169 -6.10 6.96 -10.48
N PHE A 170 -5.09 6.81 -11.36
CA PHE A 170 -3.68 6.91 -10.97
C PHE A 170 -3.42 8.20 -10.19
N GLY A 171 -2.73 8.09 -9.06
CA GLY A 171 -2.44 9.21 -8.15
C GLY A 171 -3.61 9.67 -7.28
N ARG A 172 -4.83 9.15 -7.47
CA ARG A 172 -5.98 9.50 -6.60
C ARG A 172 -5.73 8.97 -5.19
N GLY A 173 -5.85 9.88 -4.22
CA GLY A 173 -5.62 9.56 -2.81
C GLY A 173 -4.17 9.27 -2.46
N ALA A 174 -3.21 9.55 -3.34
CA ALA A 174 -1.78 9.29 -3.11
C ALA A 174 -1.29 9.89 -1.79
N ILE A 175 -1.77 11.07 -1.39
CA ILE A 175 -1.42 11.69 -0.10
C ILE A 175 -1.93 10.84 1.09
N SER A 176 -3.22 10.46 1.07
CA SER A 176 -3.82 9.64 2.14
C SER A 176 -3.13 8.28 2.24
N LEU A 177 -2.86 7.64 1.10
CA LEU A 177 -2.20 6.34 1.03
C LEU A 177 -0.71 6.42 1.40
N SER A 178 -0.02 7.50 1.03
CA SER A 178 1.36 7.76 1.45
C SER A 178 1.44 7.99 2.96
N PHE A 179 0.44 8.65 3.56
CA PHE A 179 0.36 8.78 5.02
C PHE A 179 0.21 7.42 5.71
N VAL A 180 -0.70 6.58 5.23
CA VAL A 180 -0.87 5.21 5.77
C VAL A 180 0.40 4.38 5.57
N MET A 181 1.05 4.50 4.41
CA MET A 181 2.32 3.84 4.14
C MET A 181 3.44 4.36 5.04
N ALA A 182 3.48 5.67 5.32
CA ALA A 182 4.41 6.24 6.29
C ALA A 182 4.16 5.63 7.67
N VAL A 183 2.90 5.58 8.14
CA VAL A 183 2.58 4.93 9.42
C VAL A 183 2.98 3.45 9.40
N TRP A 184 2.79 2.73 8.30
CA TRP A 184 3.23 1.34 8.15
C TRP A 184 4.76 1.22 8.29
N MET A 185 5.53 2.06 7.59
CA MET A 185 7.00 2.09 7.64
C MET A 185 7.51 2.49 9.04
N PHE A 186 6.94 3.53 9.64
CA PHE A 186 7.27 4.00 10.98
C PHE A 186 6.85 3.00 12.06
N SER A 187 5.78 2.23 11.86
CA SER A 187 5.38 1.18 12.80
C SER A 187 6.44 0.08 12.83
N GLY A 188 6.92 -0.38 11.68
CA GLY A 188 8.05 -1.32 11.64
C GLY A 188 9.26 -0.82 12.43
N HIS A 189 9.56 0.47 12.31
CA HIS A 189 10.67 1.14 12.98
C HIS A 189 10.50 1.27 14.50
N LEU A 190 9.35 1.80 14.93
CA LEU A 190 9.02 2.02 16.33
C LEU A 190 8.91 0.69 17.09
N PHE A 191 8.36 -0.36 16.48
CA PHE A 191 8.21 -1.65 17.16
C PHE A 191 9.50 -2.47 17.22
N SER A 192 10.44 -2.29 16.27
CA SER A 192 11.82 -2.79 16.44
C SER A 192 12.48 -2.13 17.65
N PHE A 193 12.38 -0.80 17.76
CA PHE A 193 12.92 -0.02 18.87
C PHE A 193 12.31 -0.38 20.23
N PHE A 194 10.97 -0.52 20.32
CA PHE A 194 10.31 -0.97 21.56
C PHE A 194 10.60 -2.44 21.88
N GLY A 195 10.78 -3.29 20.86
CA GLY A 195 11.23 -4.67 21.03
C GLY A 195 12.62 -4.74 21.66
N GLU A 196 13.55 -3.92 21.20
CA GLU A 196 14.90 -3.80 21.76
C GLU A 196 14.88 -3.25 23.20
N ILE A 197 14.06 -2.24 23.50
CA ILE A 197 13.88 -1.72 24.86
C ILE A 197 13.32 -2.78 25.81
N TRP A 198 12.34 -3.57 25.37
CA TRP A 198 11.76 -4.62 26.21
C TRP A 198 12.74 -5.77 26.46
N THR A 199 13.51 -6.16 25.44
CA THR A 199 14.60 -7.13 25.58
C THR A 199 15.67 -6.60 26.55
N PHE A 200 16.06 -5.32 26.44
CA PHE A 200 16.99 -4.68 27.36
C PHE A 200 16.47 -4.63 28.81
N LEU A 201 15.21 -4.24 29.03
CA LEU A 201 14.58 -4.25 30.35
C LEU A 201 14.46 -5.66 30.94
N GLY A 202 14.11 -6.65 30.12
CA GLY A 202 14.07 -8.05 30.51
C GLY A 202 15.45 -8.58 30.93
N LEU A 203 16.51 -8.19 30.21
CA LEU A 203 17.89 -8.50 30.57
C LEU A 203 18.33 -7.79 31.86
N MET A 204 17.94 -6.53 32.07
CA MET A 204 18.24 -5.79 33.30
C MET A 204 17.58 -6.41 34.53
N VAL A 205 16.28 -6.73 34.46
CA VAL A 205 15.56 -7.38 35.57
C VAL A 205 16.10 -8.79 35.81
N GLY A 206 16.40 -9.54 34.74
CA GLY A 206 17.01 -10.86 34.82
C GLY A 206 18.40 -10.83 35.46
N ALA A 207 19.24 -9.85 35.11
CA ALA A 207 20.55 -9.65 35.72
C ALA A 207 20.46 -9.32 37.21
N VAL A 208 19.51 -8.48 37.62
CA VAL A 208 19.28 -8.14 39.04
C VAL A 208 18.83 -9.37 39.82
N MET A 209 17.92 -10.18 39.27
CA MET A 209 17.46 -11.44 39.88
C MET A 209 18.60 -12.47 39.99
N ALA A 210 19.38 -12.66 38.92
CA ALA A 210 20.50 -13.61 38.91
C ALA A 210 21.62 -13.22 39.88
N LEU A 211 21.95 -11.92 39.95
CA LEU A 211 22.88 -11.37 40.94
C LEU A 211 22.38 -11.57 42.38
N SER A 212 21.06 -11.48 42.60
CA SER A 212 20.46 -11.72 43.92
C SER A 212 20.45 -13.20 44.32
N ALA A 213 20.48 -14.11 43.35
CA ALA A 213 20.46 -15.56 43.56
C ALA A 213 21.86 -16.21 43.59
N GLY A 214 22.92 -15.44 43.28
CA GLY A 214 24.30 -15.95 43.26
C GLY A 214 24.62 -16.88 42.07
N GLU A 215 23.78 -16.88 41.03
CA GLU A 215 23.96 -17.71 39.84
C GLU A 215 24.73 -16.98 38.73
N ASN A 216 25.56 -17.71 37.97
CA ASN A 216 26.12 -17.21 36.71
C ASN A 216 25.00 -17.12 35.66
N ILE A 217 25.00 -16.06 34.85
CA ILE A 217 23.90 -15.72 33.94
C ILE A 217 24.03 -16.49 32.61
N PRO A 218 23.06 -17.37 32.27
CA PRO A 218 22.72 -17.57 30.87
C PRO A 218 21.20 -17.46 30.67
N PHE A 219 20.64 -16.27 30.87
CA PHE A 219 19.27 -16.01 30.44
C PHE A 219 19.26 -15.61 28.96
N GLN A 220 19.14 -16.60 28.06
CA GLN A 220 18.57 -16.36 26.74
C GLN A 220 17.04 -16.36 26.89
N THR A 221 16.49 -15.29 27.46
CA THR A 221 15.06 -15.00 27.31
C THR A 221 14.86 -14.51 25.89
N ASP A 222 14.66 -15.44 24.97
CA ASP A 222 14.42 -15.13 23.58
C ASP A 222 13.01 -14.54 23.43
N PHE A 223 12.88 -13.24 23.71
CA PHE A 223 11.66 -12.47 23.46
C PHE A 223 11.48 -12.16 21.95
N ALA A 224 12.42 -12.61 21.10
CA ALA A 224 12.36 -12.47 19.65
C ALA A 224 11.06 -13.01 19.03
N PRO A 225 10.48 -14.16 19.45
CA PRO A 225 9.24 -14.66 18.88
C PRO A 225 8.04 -13.75 19.18
N TRP A 226 7.99 -13.15 20.37
CA TRP A 226 6.88 -12.29 20.77
C TRP A 226 6.96 -10.89 20.15
N THR A 227 8.17 -10.36 20.02
CA THR A 227 8.43 -9.10 19.29
C THR A 227 8.16 -9.28 17.79
N ALA A 228 8.58 -10.39 17.20
CA ALA A 228 8.27 -10.74 15.82
C ALA A 228 6.75 -10.91 15.58
N LEU A 229 6.04 -11.58 16.49
CA LEU A 229 4.58 -11.75 16.40
C LEU A 229 3.87 -10.39 16.46
N ARG A 230 4.21 -9.52 17.42
CA ARG A 230 3.64 -8.18 17.55
C ARG A 230 3.90 -7.31 16.32
N GLY A 231 5.15 -7.29 15.84
CA GLY A 231 5.52 -6.57 14.62
C GLY A 231 4.72 -7.06 13.42
N THR A 232 4.60 -8.38 13.26
CA THR A 232 3.83 -9.00 12.18
C THR A 232 2.34 -8.63 12.24
N LEU A 233 1.72 -8.67 13.42
CA LEU A 233 0.31 -8.31 13.60
C LEU A 233 0.05 -6.83 13.28
N ILE A 234 0.93 -5.94 13.70
CA ILE A 234 0.79 -4.50 13.45
C ILE A 234 1.03 -4.18 11.98
N MET A 235 2.04 -4.79 11.36
CA MET A 235 2.28 -4.64 9.92
C MET A 235 1.10 -5.20 9.11
N ALA A 236 0.53 -6.34 9.51
CA ALA A 236 -0.67 -6.88 8.88
C ALA A 236 -1.89 -5.97 9.05
N TRP A 237 -2.07 -5.35 10.23
CA TRP A 237 -3.11 -4.35 10.45
C TRP A 237 -2.90 -3.09 9.62
N ALA A 238 -1.68 -2.53 9.60
CA ALA A 238 -1.36 -1.34 8.82
C ALA A 238 -1.49 -1.60 7.30
N SER A 239 -1.14 -2.80 6.82
CA SER A 239 -1.44 -3.24 5.44
C SER A 239 -2.95 -3.29 5.20
N SER A 240 -3.73 -3.80 6.16
CA SER A 240 -5.20 -3.82 6.07
C SER A 240 -5.80 -2.42 6.05
N TRP A 241 -5.19 -1.47 6.76
CA TRP A 241 -5.56 -0.06 6.72
C TRP A 241 -5.24 0.60 5.37
N TYR A 242 -4.10 0.24 4.78
CA TYR A 242 -3.76 0.66 3.42
C TYR A 242 -4.78 0.14 2.41
N PHE A 243 -5.13 -1.14 2.45
CA PHE A 243 -6.12 -1.75 1.56
C PHE A 243 -7.51 -1.11 1.73
N ALA A 244 -7.97 -0.90 2.97
CA ALA A 244 -9.22 -0.22 3.27
C ALA A 244 -9.24 1.21 2.71
N THR A 245 -8.13 1.94 2.84
CA THR A 245 -7.98 3.30 2.30
C THR A 245 -8.01 3.29 0.77
N ALA A 246 -7.36 2.32 0.14
CA ALA A 246 -7.35 2.15 -1.31
C ALA A 246 -8.77 1.89 -1.86
N VAL A 247 -9.53 1.00 -1.21
CA VAL A 247 -10.94 0.71 -1.56
C VAL A 247 -11.83 1.93 -1.44
N LEU A 248 -11.78 2.65 -0.32
CA LEU A 248 -12.59 3.86 -0.15
C LEU A 248 -12.21 4.97 -1.14
N THR A 249 -10.92 5.09 -1.47
CA THR A 249 -10.44 6.05 -2.48
C THR A 249 -10.94 5.69 -3.88
N TRP A 250 -10.92 4.39 -4.21
CA TRP A 250 -11.45 3.89 -5.47
C TRP A 250 -12.97 4.10 -5.59
N GLU A 251 -13.75 3.81 -4.53
CA GLU A 251 -15.20 4.05 -4.52
C GLU A 251 -15.55 5.53 -4.71
N ASP A 252 -14.82 6.43 -4.03
CA ASP A 252 -14.98 7.87 -4.21
C ASP A 252 -14.65 8.30 -5.65
N TYR A 253 -13.58 7.76 -6.23
CA TYR A 253 -13.23 8.00 -7.64
C TYR A 253 -14.33 7.51 -8.60
N VAL A 254 -14.89 6.31 -8.39
CA VAL A 254 -15.98 5.77 -9.21
C VAL A 254 -17.23 6.64 -9.09
N ALA A 255 -17.61 7.02 -7.87
CA ALA A 255 -18.77 7.87 -7.61
C ALA A 255 -18.63 9.25 -8.30
N GLN A 256 -17.48 9.91 -8.16
CA GLN A 256 -17.22 11.19 -8.81
C GLN A 256 -17.21 11.07 -10.33
N THR A 257 -16.63 10.00 -10.88
CA THR A 257 -16.63 9.75 -12.32
C THR A 257 -18.05 9.54 -12.85
N ALA A 258 -18.91 8.84 -12.11
CA ALA A 258 -20.31 8.64 -12.46
C ALA A 258 -21.08 9.97 -12.45
N VAL A 259 -20.88 10.81 -11.43
CA VAL A 259 -21.48 12.16 -11.35
C VAL A 259 -21.04 13.04 -12.52
N GLN A 260 -19.76 13.04 -12.87
CA GLN A 260 -19.23 13.79 -14.01
C GLN A 260 -19.85 13.33 -15.34
N ARG A 261 -19.97 12.01 -15.55
CA ARG A 261 -20.63 11.47 -16.76
C ARG A 261 -22.09 11.87 -16.82
N ALA A 262 -22.82 11.78 -15.70
CA ALA A 262 -24.21 12.20 -15.61
C ALA A 262 -24.38 13.70 -15.90
N ALA A 263 -23.46 14.55 -15.44
CA ALA A 263 -23.47 15.97 -15.73
C ALA A 263 -23.18 16.29 -17.21
N GLN A 264 -22.31 15.52 -17.86
CA GLN A 264 -21.99 15.68 -19.29
C GLN A 264 -23.14 15.23 -20.21
N HIS A 265 -23.95 14.28 -19.77
CA HIS A 265 -25.11 13.77 -20.52
C HIS A 265 -26.42 14.42 -20.08
N ALA A 266 -26.37 15.35 -19.12
CA ALA A 266 -27.53 16.13 -18.74
C ALA A 266 -27.92 17.02 -19.92
N PRO A 267 -29.21 17.05 -20.32
CA PRO A 267 -29.65 17.95 -21.39
C PRO A 267 -29.27 19.39 -21.01
N PRO A 268 -28.87 20.23 -21.97
CA PRO A 268 -28.51 21.61 -21.69
C PRO A 268 -29.66 22.25 -20.91
N LYS A 269 -29.34 22.83 -19.75
CA LYS A 269 -30.32 23.62 -18.99
C LYS A 269 -30.82 24.70 -19.93
N VAL A 270 -32.06 24.56 -20.39
CA VAL A 270 -32.74 25.61 -21.15
C VAL A 270 -32.70 26.85 -20.27
N SER A 271 -31.96 27.86 -20.72
CA SER A 271 -31.87 29.13 -20.00
C SER A 271 -33.28 29.67 -19.81
N THR A 272 -33.58 30.24 -18.65
CA THR A 272 -34.85 30.96 -18.43
C THR A 272 -35.05 32.06 -19.48
N ASP A 273 -33.96 32.60 -20.04
CA ASP A 273 -33.99 33.56 -21.13
C ASP A 273 -34.39 32.91 -22.47
N ASP A 274 -33.98 31.66 -22.74
CA ASP A 274 -34.44 30.92 -23.91
C ASP A 274 -35.94 30.61 -23.83
N ILE A 275 -36.46 30.30 -22.64
CA ILE A 275 -37.90 30.08 -22.43
C ILE A 275 -38.67 31.40 -22.64
N ARG A 276 -38.12 32.53 -22.19
CA ARG A 276 -38.71 33.87 -22.39
C ARG A 276 -38.70 34.27 -23.87
N ALA A 277 -37.58 34.05 -24.56
CA ALA A 277 -37.41 34.30 -25.98
C ALA A 277 -38.36 33.44 -26.83
N LEU A 278 -38.50 32.15 -26.51
CA LEU A 278 -39.46 31.25 -27.16
C LEU A 278 -40.91 31.65 -26.91
N ARG A 279 -41.24 32.16 -25.71
CA ARG A 279 -42.57 32.73 -25.41
C ARG A 279 -42.84 33.99 -26.23
N GLN A 280 -41.88 34.91 -26.31
CA GLN A 280 -42.02 36.16 -27.08
C GLN A 280 -42.16 35.88 -28.58
N ALA A 281 -41.36 34.96 -29.12
CA ALA A 281 -41.46 34.53 -30.52
C ALA A 281 -42.83 33.91 -30.84
N ARG A 282 -43.42 33.12 -29.92
CA ARG A 282 -44.79 32.58 -30.08
C ARG A 282 -45.88 33.64 -29.99
N MET A 283 -45.68 34.72 -29.23
CA MET A 283 -46.65 35.82 -29.12
C MET A 283 -46.63 36.72 -30.35
N GLN A 284 -45.48 36.91 -31.00
CA GLN A 284 -45.38 37.66 -32.26
C GLN A 284 -46.06 36.94 -33.43
N LYS A 285 -46.09 35.61 -33.44
CA LYS A 285 -46.71 34.80 -34.51
C LYS A 285 -48.25 34.75 -34.46
N LYS A 286 -48.87 35.39 -33.46
CA LYS A 286 -50.33 35.44 -33.24
C LYS A 286 -50.96 36.80 -33.55
N ARG A 287 -50.19 37.74 -34.12
CA ARG A 287 -50.72 38.94 -34.77
C ARG A 287 -50.66 38.76 -36.28
#